data_AF-A0AB73KZS1-F1
#
_entry.id   AF-A0AB73KZS1-F1
#
_cell.length_a   1.000
_cell.length_b   1.000
_cell.length_c   1.000
_cell.angle_alpha   90.00
_cell.angle_beta   90.00
_cell.angle_gamma   90.00
#
_symmetry.space_group_name_H-M   'P 1'
#
loop_
_entity.id
_entity.type
_entity.pdbx_description
1 polymer ?
#
loop_
_entity_poly.entity_id
_entity_poly.type
_entity_poly.pdbx_seq_one_letter_code
_entity_poly.pdbx_strand_id
1 'polypeptide(L)'
;IAAFVNPGGACVHLISVRGGRVLGSKNFFPQVGIEEEVAEVMAAFLSQYYLGNAERELPGELIVNVVHEDFEAITEALHTLRGRELTISHRVRGTRARWQQLAVTNAEQALNARLANRQHMAARFEALAEVLKLD
;
A
#
# COMPACT_ATOMS: atom_id res chain seq x y z
N ILE A 1 0.87 -4.99 -5.78
CA ILE A 1 0.59 -4.15 -4.59
C ILE A 1 1.41 -4.72 -3.45
N ALA A 2 2.08 -3.88 -2.66
CA ALA A 2 2.79 -4.34 -1.48
C ALA A 2 2.49 -3.44 -0.29
N ALA A 3 2.29 -4.04 0.88
CA ALA A 3 2.17 -3.34 2.15
C ALA A 3 3.45 -3.55 2.96
N PHE A 4 3.92 -2.50 3.60
CA PHE A 4 5.04 -2.53 4.53
C PHE A 4 4.66 -1.74 5.77
N VAL A 5 4.88 -2.34 6.94
CA VAL A 5 4.56 -1.75 8.24
C VAL A 5 5.82 -1.76 9.10
N ASN A 6 6.04 -0.68 9.83
CA ASN A 6 7.03 -0.59 10.88
C ASN A 6 6.46 0.26 12.03
N PRO A 7 7.15 0.41 13.18
CA PRO A 7 6.63 1.17 14.31
C PRO A 7 6.28 2.64 14.01
N GLY A 8 6.84 3.23 12.94
CA GLY A 8 6.55 4.60 12.53
C GLY A 8 5.29 4.74 11.67
N GLY A 9 4.73 3.64 11.16
CA GLY A 9 3.49 3.62 10.38
C GLY A 9 3.50 2.58 9.26
N ALA A 10 2.66 2.80 8.26
CA ALA A 10 2.50 1.89 7.13
C ALA A 10 2.59 2.59 5.78
N CYS A 11 3.04 1.85 4.77
CA CYS A 11 2.93 2.24 3.38
C CYS A 11 2.38 1.09 2.54
N VAL A 12 1.40 1.40 1.69
CA VAL A 12 0.95 0.51 0.63
C VAL A 12 1.38 1.08 -0.71
N HIS A 13 2.22 0.36 -1.43
CA HIS A 13 2.68 0.73 -2.77
C HIS A 13 1.92 -0.06 -3.84
N LEU A 14 1.24 0.68 -4.72
CA LEU A 14 0.53 0.13 -5.88
C LEU A 14 1.34 0.40 -7.14
N ILE A 15 1.58 -0.65 -7.93
CA ILE A 15 2.15 -0.56 -9.29
C ILE A 15 1.10 -1.10 -10.25
N SER A 16 0.79 -0.34 -11.30
CA SER A 16 -0.06 -0.78 -12.41
C SER A 16 0.82 -1.27 -13.57
N VAL A 17 0.55 -2.47 -14.07
CA VAL A 17 1.31 -3.11 -15.16
C VAL A 17 0.35 -3.55 -16.26
N ARG A 18 0.65 -3.22 -17.52
CA ARG A 18 -0.10 -3.66 -18.71
C ARG A 18 0.87 -4.00 -19.83
N GLY A 19 0.66 -5.14 -20.50
CA GLY A 19 1.55 -5.58 -21.59
C GLY A 19 3.02 -5.72 -21.16
N GLY A 20 3.28 -6.13 -19.91
CA GLY A 20 4.62 -6.27 -19.36
C GLY A 20 5.35 -4.96 -19.02
N ARG A 21 4.68 -3.81 -19.13
CA ARG A 21 5.24 -2.48 -18.83
C ARG A 21 4.53 -1.85 -17.64
N VAL A 22 5.29 -1.15 -16.80
CA VAL A 22 4.72 -0.35 -15.71
C VAL A 22 4.06 0.88 -16.32
N LEU A 23 2.77 1.07 -16.04
CA LEU A 23 2.00 2.25 -16.45
C LEU A 23 2.09 3.39 -15.44
N GLY A 24 2.29 3.06 -14.16
CA GLY A 24 2.39 4.02 -13.09
C GLY A 24 2.48 3.35 -11.72
N SER A 25 2.80 4.14 -10.71
CA SER A 25 2.79 3.69 -9.31
C SER A 25 2.31 4.79 -8.37
N LYS A 26 1.82 4.39 -7.19
CA LYS A 26 1.36 5.32 -6.17
C LYS A 26 1.60 4.75 -4.77
N ASN A 27 2.06 5.63 -3.88
CA ASN A 27 2.17 5.36 -2.44
C ASN A 27 0.88 5.78 -1.73
N PHE A 28 0.43 4.93 -0.83
CA PHE A 28 -0.61 5.22 0.15
C PHE A 28 -0.03 5.02 1.53
N PHE A 29 -0.53 5.78 2.49
CA PHE A 29 -0.03 5.78 3.86
C PHE A 29 -1.23 5.73 4.80
N PRO A 30 -1.87 4.56 4.94
CA PRO A 30 -3.01 4.40 5.83
C PRO A 30 -2.59 4.75 7.26
N GLN A 31 -3.55 5.29 8.02
CA GLN A 31 -3.38 5.38 9.47
C GLN A 31 -3.55 3.99 10.03
N VAL A 32 -2.55 3.55 10.78
CA VAL A 32 -2.51 2.21 11.37
C VAL A 32 -2.42 2.33 12.88
N GLY A 33 -3.04 1.37 13.56
CA GLY A 33 -2.94 1.20 15.00
C GLY A 33 -1.53 0.83 15.45
N ILE A 34 -1.34 0.77 16.76
CA ILE A 34 -0.14 0.16 17.34
C ILE A 34 -0.20 -1.34 17.04
N GLU A 35 0.89 -1.91 16.55
CA GLU A 35 1.04 -3.36 16.29
C GLU A 35 0.07 -3.93 15.24
N GLU A 36 -0.40 -3.11 14.30
CA GLU A 36 -1.25 -3.62 13.23
C GLU A 36 -0.45 -4.48 12.24
N GLU A 37 -0.96 -5.67 11.95
CA GLU A 37 -0.30 -6.64 11.08
C GLU A 37 -0.35 -6.20 9.61
N VAL A 38 0.71 -6.54 8.86
CA VAL A 38 0.81 -6.17 7.42
C VAL A 38 -0.37 -6.74 6.62
N ALA A 39 -0.86 -7.91 7.01
CA ALA A 39 -2.00 -8.59 6.37
C ALA A 39 -3.31 -7.81 6.53
N GLU A 40 -3.58 -7.32 7.74
CA GLU A 40 -4.75 -6.50 8.07
C GLU A 40 -4.75 -5.19 7.28
N VAL A 41 -3.61 -4.50 7.27
CA VAL A 41 -3.42 -3.26 6.50
C VAL A 41 -3.68 -3.49 5.01
N MET A 42 -3.21 -4.63 4.47
CA MET A 42 -3.46 -4.99 3.07
C MET A 42 -4.94 -5.25 2.81
N ALA A 43 -5.61 -6.05 3.66
CA ALA A 43 -7.02 -6.38 3.51
C ALA A 43 -7.91 -5.13 3.57
N ALA A 44 -7.72 -4.30 4.60
CA ALA A 44 -8.43 -3.03 4.76
C ALA A 44 -8.19 -2.09 3.55
N PHE A 45 -6.94 -2.00 3.09
CA PHE A 45 -6.60 -1.20 1.91
C PHE A 45 -7.33 -1.69 0.65
N LEU A 46 -7.30 -2.99 0.36
CA LEU A 46 -7.95 -3.55 -0.84
C LEU A 46 -9.46 -3.31 -0.83
N SER A 47 -10.10 -3.57 0.31
CA SER A 47 -11.53 -3.30 0.52
C SER A 47 -11.87 -1.84 0.26
N GLN A 48 -11.21 -0.91 0.95
CA GLN A 48 -11.47 0.51 0.78
C GLN A 48 -11.15 0.98 -0.65
N TYR A 49 -10.07 0.48 -1.23
CA TYR A 49 -9.60 0.93 -2.54
C TYR A 49 -10.54 0.49 -3.65
N TYR A 50 -10.95 -0.78 -3.69
CA TYR A 50 -11.74 -1.33 -4.79
C TYR A 50 -13.26 -1.35 -4.54
N LEU A 51 -13.72 -1.54 -3.30
CA LEU A 51 -15.15 -1.51 -2.97
C LEU A 51 -15.64 -0.08 -2.71
N GLY A 52 -14.79 0.78 -2.15
CA GLY A 52 -15.15 2.17 -1.82
C GLY A 52 -15.27 3.11 -3.02
N ASN A 53 -14.90 2.68 -4.23
CA ASN A 53 -15.01 3.49 -5.44
C ASN A 53 -15.24 2.63 -6.69
N ALA A 54 -16.49 2.58 -7.15
CA ALA A 54 -16.92 1.78 -8.30
C ALA A 54 -16.30 2.20 -9.65
N GLU A 55 -15.89 3.47 -9.78
CA GLU A 55 -15.28 4.02 -11.01
C GLU A 55 -13.84 3.55 -11.23
N ARG A 56 -13.17 3.03 -10.20
CA ARG A 56 -11.80 2.54 -10.34
C ARG A 56 -11.75 1.34 -11.28
N GLU A 57 -10.73 1.27 -12.13
CA GLU A 57 -10.52 0.10 -12.96
C GLU A 57 -10.18 -1.14 -12.12
N LEU A 58 -10.88 -2.26 -12.36
CA LEU A 58 -10.54 -3.56 -11.77
C LEU A 58 -9.54 -4.29 -12.68
N PRO A 59 -8.34 -4.65 -12.19
CA PRO A 59 -7.45 -5.55 -12.92
C PRO A 59 -7.97 -7.00 -12.85
N GLY A 60 -7.51 -7.85 -13.76
CA GLY A 60 -7.80 -9.29 -13.69
C GLY A 60 -6.98 -10.04 -12.64
N GLU A 61 -5.80 -9.53 -12.27
CA GLU A 61 -4.93 -10.12 -11.27
C GLU A 61 -4.34 -9.03 -10.37
N LEU A 62 -4.33 -9.27 -9.05
CA LEU A 62 -3.58 -8.53 -8.06
C LEU A 62 -2.48 -9.40 -7.50
N ILE A 63 -1.24 -8.94 -7.60
CA ILE A 63 -0.10 -9.58 -6.96
C ILE A 63 0.18 -8.87 -5.63
N VAL A 64 0.17 -9.59 -4.52
CA VAL A 64 0.29 -9.06 -3.14
C VAL A 64 1.47 -9.71 -2.41
N ASN A 65 2.08 -9.02 -1.44
CA ASN A 65 3.23 -9.54 -0.67
C ASN A 65 2.87 -10.28 0.63
N VAL A 66 1.58 -10.35 0.96
CA VAL A 66 1.06 -10.97 2.17
C VAL A 66 -0.30 -11.62 1.85
N VAL A 67 -0.72 -12.60 2.65
CA VAL A 67 -2.03 -13.27 2.53
C VAL A 67 -2.89 -12.87 3.72
N HIS A 68 -4.19 -12.75 3.48
CA HIS A 68 -5.21 -12.56 4.50
C HIS A 68 -6.41 -13.48 4.22
N GLU A 69 -7.14 -13.88 5.25
CA GLU A 69 -8.31 -14.75 5.12
C GLU A 69 -9.47 -14.08 4.36
N ASP A 70 -9.67 -12.78 4.57
CA ASP A 70 -10.73 -12.02 3.88
C ASP A 70 -10.54 -11.83 2.36
N PHE A 71 -9.39 -12.22 1.80
CA PHE A 71 -9.15 -12.03 0.36
C PHE A 71 -10.21 -12.71 -0.51
N GLU A 72 -10.68 -13.89 -0.10
CA GLU A 72 -11.76 -14.60 -0.80
C GLU A 72 -13.07 -13.80 -0.75
N ALA A 73 -13.48 -13.37 0.45
CA ALA A 73 -14.68 -12.55 0.64
C ALA A 73 -14.62 -11.22 -0.14
N ILE A 74 -13.45 -10.57 -0.18
CA ILE A 74 -13.23 -9.34 -0.95
C ILE A 74 -13.40 -9.60 -2.45
N THR A 75 -12.83 -10.69 -2.97
CA THR A 75 -12.97 -11.04 -4.39
C THR A 75 -14.41 -11.38 -4.77
N GLU A 76 -15.14 -12.10 -3.91
CA GLU A 76 -16.55 -12.43 -4.13
C GLU A 76 -17.44 -11.19 -4.11
N ALA A 77 -17.21 -10.27 -3.17
CA ALA A 77 -17.92 -8.99 -3.10
C ALA A 77 -17.68 -8.17 -4.37
N LEU A 78 -16.42 -8.09 -4.86
CA LEU A 78 -16.09 -7.40 -6.10
C LEU A 78 -16.73 -8.02 -7.33
N HIS A 79 -16.75 -9.35 -7.40
CA HIS A 79 -17.42 -10.07 -8.47
C HIS A 79 -18.92 -9.76 -8.48
N THR A 80 -19.57 -9.80 -7.31
CA THR A 80 -21.00 -9.53 -7.16
C THR A 80 -21.36 -8.09 -7.55
N LEU A 81 -20.55 -7.11 -7.13
CA LEU A 81 -20.81 -5.69 -7.40
C LEU A 81 -20.47 -5.26 -8.84
N ARG A 82 -19.48 -5.91 -9.46
CA ARG A 82 -18.89 -5.43 -10.73
C ARG A 82 -18.99 -6.39 -11.90
N GLY A 83 -19.40 -7.63 -11.67
CA GLY A 83 -19.50 -8.69 -12.68
C GLY A 83 -18.15 -9.05 -13.31
N ARG A 84 -17.02 -8.76 -12.65
CA ARG A 84 -15.67 -9.02 -13.15
C ARG A 84 -14.90 -9.86 -12.15
N GLU A 85 -14.27 -10.91 -12.66
CA GLU A 85 -13.41 -11.78 -11.87
C GLU A 85 -12.07 -11.09 -11.56
N LEU A 86 -11.61 -11.27 -10.32
CA LEU A 86 -10.33 -10.79 -9.84
C LEU A 86 -9.62 -11.94 -9.12
N THR A 87 -8.39 -12.24 -9.53
CA THR A 87 -7.52 -13.19 -8.83
C THR A 87 -6.51 -12.45 -7.95
N ILE A 88 -6.35 -12.88 -6.69
CA ILE A 88 -5.27 -12.39 -5.81
C ILE A 88 -4.16 -13.45 -5.72
N SER A 89 -2.97 -13.10 -6.18
CA SER A 89 -1.79 -13.96 -6.24
C SER A 89 -0.73 -13.51 -5.23
N HIS A 90 -0.34 -14.38 -4.31
CA HIS A 90 0.76 -14.12 -3.38
C HIS A 90 2.09 -14.75 -3.85
N ARG A 91 2.10 -16.04 -4.19
CA ARG A 91 3.32 -16.75 -4.60
C ARG A 91 3.46 -16.77 -6.12
N VAL A 92 4.23 -15.83 -6.65
CA VAL A 92 4.47 -15.68 -8.10
C VAL A 92 5.92 -15.98 -8.49
N ARG A 93 6.19 -16.17 -9.78
CA ARG A 93 7.53 -16.50 -10.33
C ARG A 93 7.87 -15.62 -11.54
N GLY A 94 9.15 -15.60 -11.89
CA GLY A 94 9.66 -14.87 -13.06
C GLY A 94 9.42 -13.36 -12.95
N THR A 95 8.95 -12.73 -14.03
CA THR A 95 8.72 -11.28 -14.07
C THR A 95 7.71 -10.81 -13.03
N ARG A 96 6.71 -11.64 -12.69
CA ARG A 96 5.73 -11.35 -11.65
C ARG A 96 6.35 -11.19 -10.27
N ALA A 97 7.29 -12.08 -9.92
CA ALA A 97 8.04 -11.97 -8.67
C ALA A 97 8.91 -10.70 -8.65
N ARG A 98 9.47 -10.30 -9.81
CA ARG A 98 10.24 -9.06 -9.91
C ARG A 98 9.36 -7.82 -9.66
N TRP A 99 8.13 -7.78 -10.16
CA TRP A 99 7.20 -6.68 -9.86
C TRP A 99 6.76 -6.66 -8.40
N GLN A 100 6.50 -7.83 -7.81
CA GLN A 100 6.17 -7.94 -6.39
C GLN A 100 7.31 -7.41 -5.52
N GLN A 101 8.55 -7.85 -5.78
CA GLN A 101 9.72 -7.40 -5.05
C GLN A 101 9.96 -5.89 -5.21
N LEU A 102 9.81 -5.36 -6.43
CA LEU A 102 9.90 -3.92 -6.67
C LEU A 102 8.87 -3.15 -5.85
N ALA A 103 7.63 -3.66 -5.77
CA ALA A 103 6.60 -3.02 -4.97
C ALA A 103 6.94 -3.02 -3.47
N VAL A 104 7.48 -4.12 -2.94
CA VAL A 104 7.92 -4.22 -1.54
C VAL A 104 9.02 -3.21 -1.25
N THR A 105 10.09 -3.20 -2.06
CA THR A 105 11.20 -2.26 -1.89
C THR A 105 10.74 -0.81 -1.97
N ASN A 106 9.84 -0.48 -2.89
CA ASN A 106 9.30 0.88 -3.00
C ASN A 106 8.43 1.27 -1.80
N ALA A 107 7.63 0.35 -1.25
CA ALA A 107 6.82 0.62 -0.06
C ALA A 107 7.70 0.93 1.16
N GLU A 108 8.75 0.14 1.36
CA GLU A 108 9.74 0.35 2.41
C GLU A 108 10.44 1.70 2.26
N GLN A 109 10.99 1.99 1.07
CA GLN A 109 11.68 3.26 0.79
C GLN A 109 10.75 4.47 0.97
N ALA A 110 9.51 4.37 0.51
CA ALA A 110 8.52 5.45 0.64
C ALA A 110 8.15 5.72 2.10
N LEU A 111 7.99 4.67 2.93
CA LEU A 111 7.74 4.84 4.36
C LEU A 111 8.93 5.49 5.05
N ASN A 112 10.14 4.97 4.82
CA ASN A 112 11.36 5.50 5.44
C ASN A 112 11.59 6.97 5.08
N ALA A 113 11.42 7.33 3.80
CA ALA A 113 11.54 8.72 3.34
C ALA A 113 10.49 9.63 4.01
N ARG A 114 9.25 9.17 4.16
CA ARG A 114 8.18 9.92 4.83
C ARG A 114 8.50 10.15 6.31
N LEU A 115 8.99 9.13 7.01
CA LEU A 115 9.36 9.22 8.43
C LEU A 115 10.54 10.17 8.64
N ALA A 116 11.60 10.05 7.83
CA ALA A 116 12.73 10.96 7.87
C ALA A 116 12.31 12.41 7.61
N ASN A 117 11.45 12.65 6.61
CA ASN A 117 10.95 14.00 6.33
C ASN A 117 10.15 14.57 7.51
N ARG A 118 9.29 13.78 8.15
CA ARG A 118 8.54 14.19 9.34
C ARG A 118 9.47 14.60 10.49
N GLN A 119 10.53 13.82 10.73
CA GLN A 119 11.53 14.14 11.75
C GLN A 119 12.28 15.44 11.44
N HIS A 120 12.71 15.63 10.19
CA HIS A 120 13.37 16.86 9.76
C HIS A 120 12.45 18.08 9.87
N MET A 121 11.16 17.95 9.54
CA MET A 121 10.20 19.05 9.70
C MET A 121 10.00 19.42 11.17
N ALA A 122 9.84 18.43 12.06
CA ALA A 122 9.71 18.67 13.50
C ALA A 122 10.93 19.43 14.06
N ALA A 123 12.15 18.98 13.74
CA ALA A 123 13.38 19.64 14.16
C ALA A 123 13.49 21.08 13.63
N ARG A 124 13.01 21.34 12.41
CA ARG A 124 12.99 22.69 11.83
C ARG A 124 11.99 23.62 12.53
N PHE A 125 10.84 23.11 12.95
CA PHE A 125 9.87 23.88 13.73
C PHE A 125 10.39 24.18 15.14
N GLU A 126 11.05 23.22 15.78
CA GLU A 126 11.67 23.39 17.09
C GLU A 126 12.78 24.44 17.06
N ALA A 127 13.71 24.36 16.10
CA ALA A 127 14.75 25.37 15.92
C ALA A 127 14.18 26.76 15.62
N LEU A 128 13.04 26.85 14.90
CA LEU A 128 12.34 28.11 14.68
C LEU A 128 11.71 28.64 15.97
N ALA A 129 11.09 27.79 16.79
CA ALA A 129 10.50 28.16 18.07
C ALA A 129 11.58 28.71 19.03
N GLU A 130 12.75 28.07 19.09
CA GLU A 130 13.91 28.54 19.87
C GLU A 130 14.35 29.94 19.45
N VAL A 131 14.48 30.19 18.13
CA VAL A 131 14.86 31.51 17.60
C VAL A 131 13.79 32.57 17.90
N LEU A 132 12.52 32.18 17.83
CA LEU A 132 11.38 33.06 18.10
C LEU A 132 11.05 33.23 19.59
N LYS A 133 11.74 32.50 20.48
CA LYS A 133 11.47 32.46 21.94
C LYS A 133 10.02 32.11 22.25
N LEU A 134 9.45 31.21 21.47
CA LEU A 134 8.13 30.65 21.70
C LEU A 134 8.34 29.35 22.47
N ASP A 135 7.98 29.36 23.76
CA ASP A 135 7.91 28.15 24.59
C ASP A 135 6.74 27.26 24.17
#